data_AF-A0A1C6EWA2-F1
#
_entry.id   AF-A0A1C6EWA2-F1
#
_cell.length_a   1.000
_cell.length_b   1.000
_cell.length_c   1.000
_cell.angle_alpha   90.00
_cell.angle_beta   90.00
_cell.angle_gamma   90.00
#
_symmetry.space_group_name_H-M   'P 1'
#
loop_
_entity.id
_entity.type
_entity.pdbx_description
1 polymer ?
#
loop_
_entity_poly.entity_id
_entity_poly.type
_entity_poly.pdbx_seq_one_letter_code
_entity_poly.pdbx_strand_id
1 'polypeptide(L)'
;MSSSDTSKPMNETRQMSGRRIIKSSVKEITDKNVVEVLQKSLSDHAFNRSEIDYLWNYYKGRQPILNRVKDVRPEICNRIVENRANEIVSFKVGYLCGEPIQYIGRSTDESVTAGITALNEMMFAEDKSTQDQEIVEWQMICGTAYRLVLPDEPGEEDESPFEMYTLDPRDTFIVYSNEIGNKPLMAVKYSKDENEVIHYSVYTENYYWLIDGDIINQAESKAHSLDMIPIFEYPANNARLGSFEIVLPLLDAINNAESNRMDGVEQFIQAFWKFIGCHIDKEKFKEFLEEGAILVPPNDNGGNIDVDLVVKELNQGQTQTLKDDLYNAILTICGMPNRNGGSSTSDTGAAVLLRDGWSLAEARAKDSEHMFKKAEKKMLKLVLRICRDLSENINLRLKDIDMKFTRRNYEAIQSKSQVLVSMLQQPKIHPLLAFSHCGLFTDPESAYTLSMKYYEEQQEKLAQQQTATQNNFIDLENPNDSTEDE
;
A
#
# COMPACT_ATOMS: atom_id res chain seq x y z
N MET A 1 -3.04 31.38 -0.05
CA MET A 1 -1.82 31.58 0.77
C MET A 1 -1.44 30.23 1.39
N SER A 2 -0.22 29.76 1.14
CA SER A 2 0.30 28.47 1.61
C SER A 2 0.40 28.45 3.13
N SER A 3 -0.59 27.90 3.83
CA SER A 3 -0.47 27.52 5.24
C SER A 3 0.25 26.18 5.34
N SER A 4 1.51 26.15 4.89
CA SER A 4 2.45 25.15 5.37
C SER A 4 2.78 25.50 6.81
N ASP A 5 2.87 24.49 7.68
CA ASP A 5 3.47 24.69 8.99
C ASP A 5 4.96 25.03 8.79
N THR A 6 5.25 26.33 8.70
CA THR A 6 6.60 26.91 8.60
C THR A 6 7.24 27.10 9.98
N SER A 7 6.59 26.65 11.07
CA SER A 7 7.11 26.84 12.42
C SER A 7 8.39 26.05 12.70
N LYS A 8 8.67 25.00 11.90
CA LYS A 8 9.86 24.16 12.03
C LYS A 8 10.81 24.32 10.85
N PRO A 9 12.13 24.40 11.09
CA PRO A 9 13.13 24.43 10.03
C PRO A 9 13.09 23.13 9.20
N MET A 10 13.45 23.22 7.91
CA MET A 10 13.37 22.09 6.94
C MET A 10 14.21 20.85 7.32
N ASN A 11 15.04 20.95 8.35
CA ASN A 11 15.89 19.88 8.88
C ASN A 11 15.24 19.11 10.05
N GLU A 12 14.03 19.46 10.48
CA GLU A 12 13.33 18.81 11.60
C GLU A 12 12.17 17.92 11.15
N THR A 13 11.93 16.85 11.92
CA THR A 13 10.77 15.97 11.77
C THR A 13 9.48 16.72 12.07
N ARG A 14 8.53 16.70 11.12
CA ARG A 14 7.17 17.19 11.35
C ARG A 14 6.40 16.25 12.28
N GLN A 15 5.67 16.83 13.23
CA GLN A 15 4.74 16.08 14.08
C GLN A 15 3.34 16.15 13.46
N MET A 16 2.77 14.99 13.19
CA MET A 16 1.46 14.85 12.55
C MET A 16 0.68 13.74 13.25
N SER A 17 -0.65 13.83 13.24
CA SER A 17 -1.55 12.92 13.94
C SER A 17 -2.65 12.36 13.03
N GLY A 18 -2.38 12.28 11.73
CA GLY A 18 -3.35 11.84 10.73
C GLY A 18 -4.18 12.98 10.13
N ARG A 19 -4.85 12.68 9.02
CA ARG A 19 -5.62 13.66 8.23
C ARG A 19 -6.96 14.00 8.87
N ARG A 20 -7.33 15.27 8.81
CA ARG A 20 -8.56 15.83 9.38
C ARG A 20 -9.76 15.46 8.51
N ILE A 21 -10.88 15.11 9.14
CA ILE A 21 -12.18 14.99 8.46
C ILE A 21 -12.71 16.40 8.24
N ILE A 22 -12.87 16.79 6.98
CA ILE A 22 -13.48 18.08 6.65
C ILE A 22 -14.99 17.94 6.83
N LYS A 23 -15.58 18.83 7.64
CA LYS A 23 -17.00 18.74 7.98
C LYS A 23 -17.74 20.05 7.76
N SER A 24 -19.02 19.94 7.45
CA SER A 24 -19.95 21.07 7.34
C SER A 24 -21.25 20.79 8.08
N SER A 25 -21.87 21.84 8.63
CA SER A 25 -23.18 21.81 9.29
C SER A 25 -24.35 22.06 8.33
N VAL A 26 -24.06 22.28 7.05
CA VAL A 26 -25.07 22.49 6.02
C VAL A 26 -25.81 21.17 5.73
N LYS A 27 -27.13 21.25 5.51
CA LYS A 27 -27.97 20.09 5.20
C LYS A 27 -27.81 19.60 3.76
N GLU A 28 -27.73 20.54 2.82
CA GLU A 28 -27.66 20.28 1.38
C GLU A 28 -26.84 21.37 0.68
N ILE A 29 -26.08 20.97 -0.34
CA ILE A 29 -25.26 21.86 -1.16
C ILE A 29 -26.09 22.37 -2.35
N THR A 30 -26.06 23.67 -2.59
CA THR A 30 -26.85 24.36 -3.62
C THR A 30 -26.03 25.50 -4.22
N ASP A 31 -26.47 26.06 -5.35
CA ASP A 31 -25.84 27.22 -6.00
C ASP A 31 -25.59 28.40 -5.04
N LYS A 32 -26.43 28.56 -4.01
CA LYS A 32 -26.33 29.67 -3.05
C LYS A 32 -25.21 29.50 -2.03
N ASN A 33 -24.78 28.27 -1.76
CA ASN A 33 -23.84 27.97 -0.66
C ASN A 33 -22.60 27.18 -1.10
N VAL A 34 -22.56 26.60 -2.30
CA VAL A 34 -21.48 25.72 -2.75
C VAL A 34 -20.11 26.39 -2.67
N VAL A 35 -20.00 27.64 -3.12
CA VAL A 35 -18.75 28.42 -3.07
C VAL A 35 -18.33 28.70 -1.61
N GLU A 36 -19.27 29.08 -0.75
CA GLU A 36 -18.98 29.37 0.66
C GLU A 36 -18.49 28.11 1.40
N VAL A 37 -19.16 26.97 1.19
CA VAL A 37 -18.77 25.70 1.81
C VAL A 37 -17.44 25.22 1.26
N LEU A 38 -17.19 25.38 -0.04
CA LEU A 38 -15.91 25.08 -0.68
C LEU A 38 -14.79 25.89 -0.02
N GLN A 39 -14.92 27.21 0.04
CA GLN A 39 -13.88 28.09 0.60
C GLN A 39 -13.56 27.78 2.06
N LYS A 40 -14.57 27.47 2.88
CA LYS A 40 -14.36 27.01 4.26
C LYS A 40 -13.59 25.70 4.31
N SER A 41 -13.96 24.75 3.45
CA SER A 41 -13.37 23.42 3.37
C SER A 41 -11.92 23.43 2.88
N LEU A 42 -11.57 24.37 1.99
CA LEU A 42 -10.21 24.53 1.47
C LEU A 42 -9.19 24.89 2.56
N SER A 43 -9.62 25.56 3.63
CA SER A 43 -8.73 25.88 4.76
C SER A 43 -8.26 24.62 5.48
N ASP A 44 -9.19 23.71 5.79
CA ASP A 44 -8.86 22.42 6.41
C ASP A 44 -8.08 21.51 5.44
N HIS A 45 -8.47 21.51 4.17
CA HIS A 45 -7.76 20.75 3.14
C HIS A 45 -6.33 21.23 2.94
N ALA A 46 -6.05 22.53 3.05
CA ALA A 46 -4.70 23.07 2.91
C ALA A 46 -3.73 22.49 3.95
N PHE A 47 -4.19 22.27 5.18
CA PHE A 47 -3.39 21.58 6.21
C PHE A 47 -3.14 20.12 5.83
N ASN A 48 -4.20 19.38 5.47
CA ASN A 48 -4.08 17.99 5.03
C ASN A 48 -3.13 17.87 3.84
N ARG A 49 -3.26 18.73 2.82
CA ARG A 49 -2.40 18.78 1.65
C ARG A 49 -0.93 18.99 2.01
N SER A 50 -0.63 19.89 2.95
CA SER A 50 0.76 20.14 3.36
C SER A 50 1.38 18.93 4.06
N GLU A 51 0.60 18.24 4.90
CA GLU A 51 1.02 17.01 5.57
C GLU A 51 1.22 15.86 4.55
N ILE A 52 0.28 15.69 3.61
CA ILE A 52 0.36 14.70 2.54
C ILE A 52 1.59 14.94 1.66
N ASP A 53 1.86 16.18 1.26
CA ASP A 53 3.03 16.49 0.43
C ASP A 53 4.35 16.22 1.16
N TYR A 54 4.41 16.50 2.47
CA TYR A 54 5.56 16.13 3.28
C TYR A 54 5.77 14.60 3.31
N LEU A 55 4.71 13.82 3.56
CA LEU A 55 4.78 12.36 3.59
C LEU A 55 5.17 11.79 2.23
N TRP A 56 4.63 12.32 1.13
CA TRP A 56 4.99 11.94 -0.23
C TRP A 56 6.47 12.22 -0.53
N ASN A 57 6.98 13.39 -0.16
CA ASN A 57 8.39 13.72 -0.31
C ASN A 57 9.29 12.82 0.54
N TYR A 58 8.88 12.51 1.77
CA TYR A 58 9.60 11.60 2.66
C TYR A 58 9.70 10.19 2.05
N TYR A 59 8.59 9.67 1.53
CA TYR A 59 8.52 8.39 0.81
C TYR A 59 9.45 8.34 -0.41
N LYS A 60 9.51 9.43 -1.20
CA LYS A 60 10.45 9.57 -2.33
C LYS A 60 11.93 9.72 -1.91
N GLY A 61 12.24 9.74 -0.62
CA GLY A 61 13.60 9.89 -0.11
C GLY A 61 14.06 11.35 0.09
N ARG A 62 13.18 12.33 -0.10
CA ARG A 62 13.45 13.73 0.27
C ARG A 62 13.18 13.94 1.75
N GLN A 63 14.12 13.48 2.58
CA GLN A 63 13.98 13.42 4.04
C GLN A 63 14.76 14.57 4.72
N PRO A 64 14.42 14.95 5.97
CA PRO A 64 15.00 16.11 6.66
C PRO A 64 16.54 16.10 6.73
N ILE A 65 17.16 14.91 6.77
CA ILE A 65 18.62 14.73 6.80
C ILE A 65 19.34 15.40 5.61
N LEU A 66 18.68 15.57 4.46
CA LEU A 66 19.25 16.26 3.30
C LEU A 66 19.49 17.75 3.55
N ASN A 67 18.75 18.35 4.49
CA ASN A 67 18.87 19.74 4.89
C ASN A 67 19.77 19.92 6.12
N ARG A 68 20.47 18.86 6.55
CA ARG A 68 21.40 18.90 7.68
C ARG A 68 22.52 19.91 7.43
N VAL A 69 22.77 20.75 8.44
CA VAL A 69 23.87 21.71 8.51
C VAL A 69 24.60 21.49 9.82
N LYS A 70 25.92 21.66 9.81
CA LYS A 70 26.76 21.61 11.01
C LYS A 70 27.47 22.94 11.21
N ASP A 71 27.50 23.41 12.44
CA ASP A 71 28.29 24.58 12.83
C ASP A 71 29.77 24.22 13.02
N VAL A 72 30.04 23.00 13.49
CA VAL A 72 31.38 22.49 13.74
C VAL A 72 31.75 21.49 12.65
N ARG A 73 32.83 21.78 11.92
CA ARG A 73 33.33 21.02 10.77
C ARG A 73 32.28 20.86 9.65
N PRO A 74 31.80 21.96 9.06
CA PRO A 74 30.84 21.91 7.96
C PRO A 74 31.38 21.14 6.75
N GLU A 75 32.70 21.01 6.61
CA GLU A 75 33.36 20.22 5.57
C GLU A 75 33.15 18.70 5.70
N ILE A 76 32.84 18.19 6.91
CA ILE A 76 32.45 16.79 7.16
C ILE A 76 30.98 16.77 7.55
N CYS A 77 30.11 16.80 6.55
CA CYS A 77 28.67 16.79 6.75
C CYS A 77 27.98 15.79 5.81
N ASN A 78 28.11 14.51 6.12
CA ASN A 78 27.41 13.45 5.42
C ASN A 78 25.88 13.56 5.62
N ARG A 79 25.16 13.17 4.57
CA ARG A 79 23.70 13.21 4.46
C ARG A 79 23.20 11.89 3.86
N ILE A 80 23.17 10.85 4.70
CA ILE A 80 22.75 9.52 4.30
C ILE A 80 21.24 9.38 4.53
N VAL A 81 20.53 9.00 3.46
CA VAL A 81 19.10 8.67 3.51
C VAL A 81 18.95 7.16 3.43
N GLU A 82 18.62 6.53 4.54
CA GLU A 82 18.21 5.13 4.59
C GLU A 82 16.68 5.08 4.44
N ASN A 83 16.19 4.96 3.20
CA ASN A 83 14.76 5.13 2.89
C ASN A 83 13.87 3.97 3.36
N ARG A 84 13.76 3.79 4.68
CA ARG A 84 12.92 2.79 5.35
C ARG A 84 11.43 3.09 5.21
N ALA A 85 11.03 4.34 4.97
CA ALA A 85 9.64 4.68 4.65
C ALA A 85 9.17 3.99 3.36
N ASN A 86 10.01 4.01 2.31
CA ASN A 86 9.70 3.31 1.07
C ASN A 86 9.61 1.79 1.26
N GLU A 87 10.49 1.19 2.07
CA GLU A 87 10.43 -0.24 2.40
C GLU A 87 9.12 -0.61 3.10
N ILE A 88 8.69 0.17 4.11
CA ILE A 88 7.44 -0.07 4.85
C ILE A 88 6.24 -0.02 3.91
N VAL A 89 6.15 1.00 3.06
CA VAL A 89 5.05 1.16 2.10
C VAL A 89 5.06 0.03 1.09
N SER A 90 6.21 -0.25 0.47
CA SER A 90 6.35 -1.29 -0.56
C SER A 90 5.92 -2.66 -0.04
N PHE A 91 6.34 -3.02 1.18
CA PHE A 91 5.90 -4.26 1.82
C PHE A 91 4.39 -4.27 2.04
N LYS A 92 3.81 -3.23 2.63
CA LYS A 92 2.37 -3.20 2.94
C LYS A 92 1.49 -3.22 1.70
N VAL A 93 1.90 -2.49 0.65
CA VAL A 93 1.22 -2.50 -0.65
C VAL A 93 1.29 -3.90 -1.26
N GLY A 94 2.48 -4.48 -1.38
CA GLY A 94 2.66 -5.82 -1.96
C GLY A 94 2.01 -6.93 -1.13
N TYR A 95 1.94 -6.78 0.19
CA TYR A 95 1.32 -7.77 1.06
C TYR A 95 -0.21 -7.71 1.05
N LEU A 96 -0.81 -6.52 0.82
CA LEU A 96 -2.26 -6.35 0.76
C LEU A 96 -2.82 -6.60 -0.65
N CYS A 97 -2.14 -6.09 -1.69
CA CYS A 97 -2.62 -6.03 -3.07
C CYS A 97 -1.58 -6.53 -4.08
N GLY A 98 -0.62 -7.36 -3.66
CA GLY A 98 0.33 -7.99 -4.59
C GLY A 98 -0.32 -8.97 -5.57
N GLU A 99 -1.52 -9.45 -5.26
CA GLU A 99 -2.42 -10.11 -6.21
C GLU A 99 -3.68 -9.26 -6.38
N PRO A 100 -4.29 -9.26 -7.58
CA PRO A 100 -5.57 -8.60 -7.82
C PRO A 100 -6.63 -8.96 -6.78
N ILE A 101 -7.36 -7.95 -6.29
CA ILE A 101 -8.52 -8.17 -5.42
C ILE A 101 -9.65 -8.69 -6.31
N GLN A 102 -10.17 -9.87 -5.98
CA GLN A 102 -11.23 -10.52 -6.76
C GLN A 102 -12.59 -10.39 -6.08
N TYR A 103 -13.64 -10.22 -6.87
CA TYR A 103 -15.01 -10.41 -6.42
C TYR A 103 -15.41 -11.87 -6.54
N ILE A 104 -16.03 -12.41 -5.49
CA ILE A 104 -16.49 -13.82 -5.43
C ILE A 104 -17.96 -13.88 -5.04
N GLY A 105 -18.63 -14.97 -5.43
CA GLY A 105 -20.03 -15.22 -5.13
C GLY A 105 -20.25 -15.61 -3.67
N ARG A 106 -21.30 -15.04 -3.08
CA ARG A 106 -21.83 -15.52 -1.79
C ARG A 106 -22.91 -16.60 -1.95
N SER A 107 -23.43 -16.76 -3.16
CA SER A 107 -24.39 -17.78 -3.55
C SER A 107 -23.81 -18.64 -4.66
N THR A 108 -24.29 -19.88 -4.78
CA THR A 108 -23.98 -20.80 -5.89
C THR A 108 -24.98 -20.65 -7.05
N ASP A 109 -25.82 -19.63 -7.03
CA ASP A 109 -26.77 -19.37 -8.12
C ASP A 109 -26.02 -19.00 -9.39
N GLU A 110 -26.30 -19.72 -10.48
CA GLU A 110 -25.58 -19.59 -11.76
C GLU A 110 -25.64 -18.15 -12.33
N SER A 111 -26.75 -17.45 -12.13
CA SER A 111 -26.91 -16.04 -12.54
C SER A 111 -26.03 -15.09 -11.73
N VAL A 112 -25.79 -15.39 -10.45
CA VAL A 112 -24.89 -14.61 -9.59
C VAL A 112 -23.45 -14.86 -10.01
N THR A 113 -23.07 -16.13 -10.23
CA THR A 113 -21.72 -16.47 -10.69
C THR A 113 -21.42 -15.82 -12.04
N ALA A 114 -22.32 -15.92 -13.02
CA ALA A 114 -22.15 -15.27 -14.33
C ALA A 114 -22.03 -13.74 -14.22
N GLY A 115 -22.86 -13.11 -13.38
CA GLY A 115 -22.77 -11.68 -13.14
C GLY A 115 -21.45 -11.25 -12.48
N ILE A 116 -20.88 -12.09 -11.60
CA ILE A 116 -19.61 -11.80 -10.92
C ILE A 116 -18.43 -11.96 -11.87
N THR A 117 -18.46 -12.96 -12.74
CA THR A 117 -17.47 -13.09 -13.82
C THR A 117 -17.49 -11.85 -14.71
N ALA A 118 -18.66 -11.43 -15.19
CA ALA A 118 -18.79 -10.23 -16.01
C ALA A 118 -18.32 -8.97 -15.27
N LEU A 119 -18.63 -8.83 -13.98
CA LEU A 119 -18.14 -7.71 -13.17
C LEU A 119 -16.61 -7.73 -13.05
N ASN A 120 -15.98 -8.88 -12.83
CA ASN A 120 -14.52 -8.99 -12.77
C ASN A 120 -13.87 -8.69 -14.14
N GLU A 121 -14.52 -9.03 -15.26
CA GLU A 121 -14.07 -8.68 -16.62
C GLU A 121 -14.12 -7.17 -16.86
N MET A 122 -15.23 -6.51 -16.53
CA MET A 122 -15.33 -5.03 -16.61
C MET A 122 -14.26 -4.34 -15.76
N MET A 123 -14.03 -4.86 -14.55
CA MET A 123 -13.01 -4.34 -13.63
C MET A 123 -11.59 -4.56 -14.15
N PHE A 124 -11.37 -5.61 -14.95
CA PHE A 124 -10.10 -5.86 -15.61
C PHE A 124 -9.88 -4.88 -16.76
N ALA A 125 -10.92 -4.58 -17.56
CA ALA A 125 -10.87 -3.57 -18.62
C ALA A 125 -10.49 -2.19 -18.07
N GLU A 126 -11.00 -1.83 -16.90
CA GLU A 126 -10.72 -0.56 -16.20
C GLU A 126 -9.36 -0.50 -15.45
N ASP A 127 -8.44 -1.44 -15.70
CA ASP A 127 -7.13 -1.51 -15.03
C ASP A 127 -7.21 -1.47 -13.49
N LYS A 128 -8.32 -1.97 -12.92
CA LYS A 128 -8.62 -1.82 -11.49
C LYS A 128 -7.51 -2.34 -10.58
N SER A 129 -6.80 -3.40 -11.00
CA SER A 129 -5.69 -3.96 -10.22
C SER A 129 -4.57 -2.94 -9.98
N THR A 130 -4.22 -2.16 -11.02
CA THR A 130 -3.24 -1.08 -10.93
C THR A 130 -3.78 0.04 -10.05
N GLN A 131 -5.03 0.45 -10.27
CA GLN A 131 -5.67 1.49 -9.48
C GLN A 131 -5.79 1.12 -7.99
N ASP A 132 -6.09 -0.14 -7.66
CA ASP A 132 -6.13 -0.63 -6.28
C ASP A 132 -4.76 -0.52 -5.62
N GLN A 133 -3.68 -0.82 -6.36
CA GLN A 133 -2.32 -0.66 -5.86
C GLN A 133 -2.00 0.80 -5.56
N GLU A 134 -2.39 1.74 -6.43
CA GLU A 134 -2.22 3.18 -6.22
C GLU A 134 -3.03 3.69 -5.03
N ILE A 135 -4.30 3.27 -4.90
CA ILE A 135 -5.16 3.60 -3.76
C ILE A 135 -4.50 3.14 -2.45
N VAL A 136 -3.99 1.92 -2.42
CA VAL A 136 -3.35 1.36 -1.23
C VAL A 136 -2.01 2.04 -0.96
N GLU A 137 -1.24 2.39 -1.99
CA GLU A 137 -0.01 3.16 -1.83
C GLU A 137 -0.31 4.52 -1.15
N TRP A 138 -1.30 5.26 -1.64
CA TRP A 138 -1.73 6.52 -1.03
C TRP A 138 -2.23 6.33 0.41
N GLN A 139 -2.99 5.28 0.70
CA GLN A 139 -3.38 4.91 2.06
C GLN A 139 -2.16 4.66 2.95
N MET A 140 -1.16 3.93 2.46
CA MET A 140 0.02 3.59 3.26
C MET A 140 0.95 4.79 3.42
N ILE A 141 1.01 5.72 2.47
CA ILE A 141 1.85 6.93 2.57
C ILE A 141 1.18 7.97 3.46
N CYS A 142 -0.06 8.34 3.12
CA CYS A 142 -0.73 9.51 3.67
C CYS A 142 -2.07 9.18 4.32
N GLY A 143 -2.38 7.92 4.60
CA GLY A 143 -3.50 7.53 5.45
C GLY A 143 -4.89 7.68 4.83
N THR A 144 -5.00 8.17 3.59
CA THR A 144 -6.24 8.24 2.82
C THR A 144 -5.94 8.19 1.32
N ALA A 145 -6.93 7.85 0.53
CA ALA A 145 -6.89 7.84 -0.93
C ALA A 145 -8.28 8.10 -1.49
N TYR A 146 -8.39 8.47 -2.77
CA TYR A 146 -9.66 8.81 -3.39
C TYR A 146 -9.80 8.15 -4.75
N ARG A 147 -10.99 7.63 -5.04
CA ARG A 147 -11.35 7.03 -6.32
C ARG A 147 -12.55 7.74 -6.90
N LEU A 148 -12.49 8.10 -8.18
CA LEU A 148 -13.61 8.60 -8.97
C LEU A 148 -14.18 7.46 -9.81
N VAL A 149 -15.50 7.42 -9.94
CA VAL A 149 -16.21 6.54 -10.88
C VAL A 149 -17.25 7.36 -11.63
N LEU A 150 -17.20 7.36 -12.95
CA LEU A 150 -18.16 8.04 -13.81
C LEU A 150 -18.73 7.05 -14.84
N PRO A 151 -19.97 7.24 -15.32
CA PRO A 151 -20.46 6.48 -16.46
C PRO A 151 -19.75 6.95 -17.73
N ASP A 152 -19.58 6.03 -18.69
CA ASP A 152 -18.92 6.34 -19.96
C ASP A 152 -19.75 7.30 -20.81
N GLU A 153 -19.08 7.96 -21.75
CA GLU A 153 -19.79 8.84 -22.65
C GLU A 153 -20.64 8.04 -23.67
N PRO A 154 -21.85 8.54 -24.02
CA PRO A 154 -22.70 7.84 -24.98
C PRO A 154 -22.01 7.64 -26.33
N GLY A 155 -21.78 6.38 -26.71
CA GLY A 155 -21.19 6.00 -27.99
C GLY A 155 -19.74 5.54 -27.92
N GLU A 156 -19.14 5.49 -26.74
CA GLU A 156 -17.92 4.71 -26.52
C GLU A 156 -18.28 3.22 -26.52
N GLU A 157 -17.68 2.46 -27.45
CA GLU A 157 -17.70 0.99 -27.42
C GLU A 157 -16.60 0.52 -26.45
N ASP A 158 -16.80 0.72 -25.16
CA ASP A 158 -15.95 0.13 -24.12
C ASP A 158 -16.53 -1.22 -23.64
N GLU A 159 -15.65 -2.09 -23.14
CA GLU A 159 -16.00 -3.38 -22.52
C GLU A 159 -16.66 -3.18 -21.14
N SER A 160 -16.52 -1.98 -20.56
CA SER A 160 -17.14 -1.54 -19.32
C SER A 160 -18.18 -0.42 -19.62
N PRO A 161 -19.17 -0.17 -18.74
CA PRO A 161 -20.05 1.00 -18.86
C PRO A 161 -19.65 2.16 -17.91
N PHE A 162 -18.45 2.12 -17.34
CA PHE A 162 -17.97 3.12 -16.38
C PHE A 162 -16.45 3.26 -16.39
N GLU A 163 -15.97 4.50 -16.33
CA GLU A 163 -14.56 4.77 -16.09
C GLU A 163 -14.23 4.87 -14.60
N MET A 164 -13.05 4.39 -14.22
CA MET A 164 -12.51 4.53 -12.87
C MET A 164 -11.18 5.30 -12.86
N TYR A 165 -10.97 6.14 -11.84
CA TYR A 165 -9.72 6.87 -11.68
C TYR A 165 -9.24 6.93 -10.24
N THR A 166 -7.95 6.72 -10.02
CA THR A 166 -7.28 7.11 -8.77
C THR A 166 -7.04 8.63 -8.78
N LEU A 167 -7.51 9.33 -7.75
CA LEU A 167 -7.30 10.76 -7.60
C LEU A 167 -6.19 11.06 -6.58
N ASP A 168 -5.43 12.12 -6.82
CA ASP A 168 -4.37 12.56 -5.92
C ASP A 168 -4.96 13.16 -4.62
N PRO A 169 -4.64 12.63 -3.43
CA PRO A 169 -5.14 13.17 -2.17
C PRO A 169 -4.73 14.62 -1.87
N ARG A 170 -3.74 15.16 -2.61
CA ARG A 170 -3.28 16.55 -2.46
C ARG A 170 -4.21 17.55 -3.14
N ASP A 171 -5.05 17.11 -4.08
CA ASP A 171 -5.98 17.97 -4.82
C ASP A 171 -7.43 17.48 -4.76
N THR A 172 -7.68 16.44 -3.96
CA THR A 172 -8.99 15.81 -3.82
C THR A 172 -9.38 15.66 -2.35
N PHE A 173 -10.63 15.96 -2.01
CA PHE A 173 -11.18 15.76 -0.67
C PHE A 173 -12.71 15.61 -0.66
N ILE A 174 -13.24 15.11 0.45
CA ILE A 174 -14.69 14.99 0.68
C ILE A 174 -15.08 15.79 1.90
N VAL A 175 -16.17 16.53 1.79
CA VAL A 175 -16.80 17.26 2.90
C VAL A 175 -17.94 16.42 3.45
N TYR A 176 -17.88 16.11 4.74
CA TYR A 176 -18.87 15.29 5.43
C TYR A 176 -19.84 16.14 6.25
N SER A 177 -21.06 15.66 6.40
CA SER A 177 -22.03 16.24 7.31
C SER A 177 -21.58 16.05 8.77
N ASN A 178 -21.85 17.05 9.60
CA ASN A 178 -21.73 16.97 11.05
C ASN A 178 -22.83 16.10 11.70
N GLU A 179 -23.85 15.71 10.96
CA GLU A 179 -24.93 14.87 11.46
C GLU A 179 -24.51 13.40 11.66
N ILE A 180 -25.40 12.64 12.32
CA ILE A 180 -25.20 11.23 12.61
C ILE A 180 -24.88 10.46 11.32
N GLY A 181 -23.81 9.67 11.39
CA GLY A 181 -23.35 8.84 10.27
C GLY A 181 -22.34 9.53 9.35
N ASN A 182 -22.04 10.83 9.54
CA ASN A 182 -21.10 11.61 8.72
C ASN A 182 -21.29 11.33 7.22
N LYS A 183 -22.51 11.53 6.70
CA LYS A 183 -22.78 11.32 5.27
C LYS A 183 -21.97 12.32 4.42
N PRO A 184 -21.42 11.92 3.27
CA PRO A 184 -20.74 12.86 2.38
C PRO A 184 -21.75 13.87 1.83
N LEU A 185 -21.39 15.16 1.83
CA LEU A 185 -22.20 16.27 1.33
C LEU A 185 -21.76 16.69 -0.07
N MET A 186 -20.46 16.81 -0.28
CA MET A 186 -19.85 17.04 -1.59
C MET A 186 -18.44 16.46 -1.62
N ALA A 187 -17.96 16.12 -2.80
CA ALA A 187 -16.56 15.82 -3.07
C ALA A 187 -15.98 16.84 -4.04
N VAL A 188 -14.70 17.17 -3.84
CA VAL A 188 -14.02 18.20 -4.59
C VAL A 188 -12.74 17.61 -5.15
N LYS A 189 -12.53 17.77 -6.45
CA LYS A 189 -11.24 17.65 -7.13
C LYS A 189 -10.90 19.03 -7.68
N TYR A 190 -9.65 19.46 -7.58
CA TYR A 190 -9.24 20.68 -8.25
C TYR A 190 -7.96 20.53 -9.04
N SER A 191 -7.85 21.30 -10.11
CA SER A 191 -6.65 21.39 -10.93
C SER A 191 -6.32 22.84 -11.18
N LYS A 192 -5.11 23.08 -11.69
CA LYS A 192 -4.65 24.40 -12.06
C LYS A 192 -4.31 24.39 -13.54
N ASP A 193 -4.85 25.35 -14.29
CA ASP A 193 -4.62 25.47 -15.72
C ASP A 193 -3.30 26.21 -16.04
N GLU A 194 -3.00 26.33 -17.35
CA GLU A 194 -1.82 27.05 -17.85
C GLU A 194 -1.83 28.56 -17.52
N ASN A 195 -3.02 29.14 -17.27
CA ASN A 195 -3.21 30.54 -16.91
C ASN A 195 -3.15 30.77 -15.39
N GLU A 196 -2.78 29.74 -14.63
CA GLU A 196 -2.70 29.73 -13.19
C GLU A 196 -4.05 29.88 -12.45
N VAL A 197 -5.16 29.68 -13.16
CA VAL A 197 -6.52 29.63 -12.63
C VAL A 197 -6.78 28.25 -12.03
N ILE A 198 -7.40 28.22 -10.84
CA ILE A 198 -7.78 26.98 -10.17
C ILE A 198 -9.22 26.64 -10.55
N HIS A 199 -9.41 25.43 -11.08
CA HIS A 199 -10.71 24.87 -11.42
C HIS A 199 -11.12 23.86 -10.37
N TYR A 200 -12.28 24.04 -9.75
CA TYR A 200 -12.85 23.11 -8.79
C TYR A 200 -14.01 22.33 -9.42
N SER A 201 -13.85 21.03 -9.52
CA SER A 201 -14.89 20.06 -9.85
C SER A 201 -15.56 19.62 -8.54
N VAL A 202 -16.78 20.10 -8.29
CA VAL A 202 -17.55 19.79 -7.07
C VAL A 202 -18.70 18.88 -7.44
N TYR A 203 -18.69 17.66 -6.88
CA TYR A 203 -19.74 16.68 -7.07
C TYR A 203 -20.61 16.54 -5.82
N THR A 204 -21.92 16.51 -6.01
CA THR A 204 -22.91 16.12 -4.99
C THR A 204 -23.67 14.86 -5.43
N GLU A 205 -24.75 14.52 -4.74
CA GLU A 205 -25.57 13.35 -5.08
C GLU A 205 -26.15 13.43 -6.51
N ASN A 206 -26.59 14.62 -6.92
CA ASN A 206 -27.39 14.82 -8.15
C ASN A 206 -26.90 15.96 -9.05
N TYR A 207 -25.78 16.60 -8.70
CA TYR A 207 -25.32 17.79 -9.40
C TYR A 207 -23.80 17.96 -9.34
N TYR A 208 -23.25 18.41 -10.46
CA TYR A 208 -21.86 18.76 -10.68
C TYR A 208 -21.72 20.27 -10.91
N TRP A 209 -20.86 20.92 -10.13
CA TRP A 209 -20.44 22.30 -10.39
C TRP A 209 -18.99 22.33 -10.85
N LEU A 210 -18.75 23.14 -11.88
CA LEU A 210 -17.42 23.66 -12.19
C LEU A 210 -17.31 25.07 -11.61
N ILE A 211 -16.30 25.32 -10.78
CA ILE A 211 -16.05 26.63 -10.16
C ILE A 211 -14.65 27.10 -10.55
N ASP A 212 -14.58 28.26 -11.20
CA ASP A 212 -13.34 28.88 -11.67
C ASP A 212 -12.92 29.96 -10.65
N GLY A 213 -11.95 29.62 -9.81
CA GLY A 213 -11.62 30.40 -8.62
C GLY A 213 -12.79 30.47 -7.64
N ASP A 214 -13.57 31.55 -7.71
CA ASP A 214 -14.73 31.82 -6.85
C ASP A 214 -16.06 31.92 -7.63
N ILE A 215 -16.02 31.72 -8.95
CA ILE A 215 -17.15 31.95 -9.85
C ILE A 215 -17.67 30.61 -10.35
N ILE A 216 -18.97 30.35 -10.18
CA ILE A 216 -19.61 29.16 -10.73
C ILE A 216 -19.70 29.30 -12.25
N ASN A 217 -19.12 28.34 -12.97
CA ASN A 217 -19.25 28.22 -14.41
C ASN A 217 -20.58 27.54 -14.73
N GLN A 218 -21.60 28.35 -15.01
CA GLN A 218 -22.96 27.89 -15.29
C GLN A 218 -23.10 27.11 -16.61
N ALA A 219 -22.15 27.24 -17.53
CA ALA A 219 -22.19 26.54 -18.82
C ALA A 219 -21.79 25.07 -18.67
N GLU A 220 -20.81 24.80 -17.82
CA GLU A 220 -20.25 23.46 -17.59
C GLU A 220 -20.87 22.75 -16.37
N SER A 221 -21.49 23.51 -15.46
CA SER A 221 -22.22 22.95 -14.32
C SER A 221 -23.50 22.26 -14.79
N LYS A 222 -23.72 21.00 -14.37
CA LYS A 222 -24.83 20.18 -14.86
C LYS A 222 -25.38 19.23 -13.81
N ALA A 223 -26.68 18.96 -13.89
CA ALA A 223 -27.32 17.90 -13.13
C ALA A 223 -26.88 16.52 -13.66
N HIS A 224 -26.81 15.52 -12.78
CA HIS A 224 -26.53 14.13 -13.14
C HIS A 224 -27.41 13.15 -12.36
N SER A 225 -27.65 11.97 -12.93
CA SER A 225 -28.62 10.98 -12.39
C SER A 225 -27.96 9.83 -11.63
N LEU A 226 -26.82 10.08 -10.99
CA LEU A 226 -26.06 9.06 -10.24
C LEU A 226 -26.70 8.73 -8.88
N ASP A 227 -27.53 9.63 -8.34
CA ASP A 227 -27.97 9.74 -6.93
C ASP A 227 -26.91 9.32 -5.90
N MET A 228 -25.64 9.62 -6.20
CA MET A 228 -24.48 9.34 -5.39
C MET A 228 -23.36 10.29 -5.77
N ILE A 229 -22.54 10.65 -4.79
CA ILE A 229 -21.29 11.34 -5.05
C ILE A 229 -20.31 10.33 -5.68
N PRO A 230 -19.74 10.60 -6.87
CA PRO A 230 -18.89 9.67 -7.62
C PRO A 230 -17.46 9.53 -7.10
N ILE A 231 -17.08 10.31 -6.07
CA ILE A 231 -15.75 10.25 -5.45
C ILE A 231 -15.85 9.55 -4.09
N PHE A 232 -15.04 8.52 -3.91
CA PHE A 232 -15.02 7.66 -2.72
C PHE A 232 -13.70 7.81 -1.96
N GLU A 233 -13.78 8.10 -0.66
CA GLU A 233 -12.61 8.10 0.24
C GLU A 233 -12.30 6.67 0.72
N TYR A 234 -11.03 6.30 0.62
CA TYR A 234 -10.42 5.08 1.12
C TYR A 234 -9.51 5.41 2.30
N PRO A 235 -10.03 5.57 3.53
CA PRO A 235 -9.19 5.83 4.71
C PRO A 235 -8.38 4.58 5.08
N ALA A 236 -7.10 4.74 5.42
CA ALA A 236 -6.24 3.63 5.85
C ALA A 236 -6.63 3.07 7.23
N ASN A 237 -7.10 3.96 8.11
CA ASN A 237 -7.57 3.66 9.47
C ASN A 237 -8.46 4.82 9.96
N ASN A 238 -9.08 4.66 11.13
CA ASN A 238 -9.98 5.69 11.69
C ASN A 238 -9.32 7.06 11.88
N ALA A 239 -8.01 7.09 12.15
CA ALA A 239 -7.24 8.32 12.32
C ALA A 239 -6.68 8.89 11.00
N ARG A 240 -6.85 8.19 9.87
CA ARG A 240 -6.20 8.50 8.58
C ARG A 240 -4.69 8.69 8.72
N LEU A 241 -4.03 7.82 9.47
CA LEU A 241 -2.58 7.79 9.62
C LEU A 241 -1.92 6.97 8.52
N GLY A 242 -0.79 7.46 8.01
CA GLY A 242 0.08 6.69 7.12
C GLY A 242 0.85 5.63 7.90
N SER A 243 1.35 4.63 7.20
CA SER A 243 2.01 3.46 7.80
C SER A 243 3.33 3.78 8.47
N PHE A 244 4.13 4.69 7.91
CA PHE A 244 5.42 5.09 8.47
C PHE A 244 5.35 6.39 9.27
N GLU A 245 4.22 7.10 9.22
CA GLU A 245 4.05 8.41 9.87
C GLU A 245 4.30 8.34 11.37
N ILE A 246 3.79 7.28 12.02
CA ILE A 246 3.92 7.06 13.46
C ILE A 246 5.36 6.79 13.92
N VAL A 247 6.26 6.45 13.00
CA VAL A 247 7.67 6.14 13.28
C VAL A 247 8.64 7.14 12.67
N LEU A 248 8.16 8.26 12.11
CA LEU A 248 9.01 9.31 11.52
C LEU A 248 10.20 9.73 12.41
N PRO A 249 10.03 9.96 13.74
CA PRO A 249 11.16 10.30 14.59
C PRO A 249 12.25 9.21 14.65
N LEU A 250 11.85 7.93 14.61
CA LEU A 250 12.78 6.81 14.62
C LEU A 250 13.52 6.68 13.27
N LEU A 251 12.81 6.93 12.17
CA LEU A 251 13.40 6.94 10.82
C LEU A 251 14.45 8.05 10.69
N ASP A 252 14.14 9.25 11.17
CA ASP A 252 15.09 10.37 11.17
C ASP A 252 16.26 10.13 12.14
N ALA A 253 16.04 9.43 13.26
CA ALA A 253 17.12 9.02 14.16
C ALA A 253 18.10 8.04 13.48
N ILE A 254 17.60 7.07 12.71
CA ILE A 254 18.44 6.14 11.93
C ILE A 254 19.28 6.90 10.90
N ASN A 255 18.66 7.79 10.12
CA ASN A 255 19.37 8.62 9.14
C ASN A 255 20.47 9.46 9.79
N ASN A 256 20.19 10.05 10.95
CA ASN A 256 21.17 10.82 11.71
C ASN A 256 22.29 9.93 12.26
N ALA A 257 21.97 8.74 12.78
CA ALA A 257 22.97 7.81 13.28
C ALA A 257 23.93 7.37 12.17
N GLU A 258 23.42 7.01 11.00
CA GLU A 258 24.24 6.60 9.85
C GLU A 258 25.07 7.75 9.28
N SER A 259 24.47 8.95 9.17
CA SER A 259 25.22 10.12 8.72
C SER A 259 26.35 10.47 9.69
N ASN A 260 26.10 10.42 11.01
CA ASN A 260 27.13 10.62 12.04
C ASN A 260 28.18 9.51 12.03
N ARG A 261 27.79 8.27 11.73
CA ARG A 261 28.71 7.15 11.59
C ARG A 261 29.71 7.40 10.46
N MET A 262 29.23 7.82 9.29
CA MET A 262 30.08 8.18 8.16
C MET A 262 30.96 9.39 8.48
N ASP A 263 30.42 10.40 9.14
CA ASP A 263 31.21 11.53 9.63
C ASP A 263 32.33 11.06 10.57
N GLY A 264 32.05 10.11 11.46
CA GLY A 264 33.04 9.52 12.36
C GLY A 264 34.17 8.81 11.62
N VAL A 265 33.87 8.11 10.52
CA VAL A 265 34.89 7.48 9.65
C VAL A 265 35.74 8.55 8.96
N GLU A 266 35.12 9.60 8.41
CA GLU A 266 35.87 10.70 7.79
C GLU A 266 36.73 11.46 8.79
N GLN A 267 36.23 11.69 10.01
CA GLN A 267 37.00 12.32 11.08
C GLN A 267 38.17 11.45 11.55
N PHE A 268 37.98 10.14 11.60
CA PHE A 268 39.04 9.19 11.90
C PHE A 268 40.15 9.24 10.84
N ILE A 269 39.78 9.30 9.55
CA ILE A 269 40.73 9.49 8.45
C ILE A 269 41.40 10.87 8.54
N GLN A 270 40.64 11.92 8.84
CA GLN A 270 41.11 13.30 8.99
C GLN A 270 41.56 13.60 10.44
N ALA A 271 42.46 12.77 10.95
CA ALA A 271 42.90 12.79 12.33
C ALA A 271 43.58 14.10 12.76
N PHE A 272 43.43 14.46 14.04
CA PHE A 272 44.11 15.61 14.64
C PHE A 272 45.43 15.21 15.29
N TRP A 273 46.45 16.02 15.08
CA TRP A 273 47.72 15.90 15.77
C TRP A 273 47.70 16.72 17.06
N LYS A 274 47.98 16.08 18.20
CA LYS A 274 48.20 16.78 19.46
C LYS A 274 49.67 16.74 19.82
N PHE A 275 50.19 17.93 20.04
CA PHE A 275 51.59 18.16 20.38
C PHE A 275 51.68 18.61 21.85
N ILE A 276 52.33 17.82 22.69
CA ILE A 276 52.57 18.15 24.11
C ILE A 276 54.06 18.40 24.31
N GLY A 277 54.42 19.60 24.77
CA GLY A 277 55.80 19.94 25.09
C GLY A 277 56.68 20.33 23.89
N CYS A 278 56.13 20.48 22.68
CA CYS A 278 56.86 20.95 21.49
C CYS A 278 56.15 22.11 20.77
N HIS A 279 56.93 22.97 20.11
CA HIS A 279 56.44 24.06 19.26
C HIS A 279 56.65 23.70 17.78
N ILE A 280 55.58 23.68 16.99
CA ILE A 280 55.61 23.43 15.54
C ILE A 280 55.05 24.65 14.82
N ASP A 281 55.74 25.11 13.78
CA ASP A 281 55.32 26.20 12.90
C ASP A 281 54.53 25.68 11.68
N LYS A 282 53.87 26.59 10.97
CA LYS A 282 52.98 26.26 9.84
C LYS A 282 53.69 25.62 8.65
N GLU A 283 54.96 25.96 8.45
CA GLU A 283 55.78 25.49 7.32
C GLU A 283 56.24 24.05 7.55
N LYS A 284 56.78 23.72 8.74
CA LYS A 284 57.10 22.33 9.08
C LYS A 284 55.87 21.45 9.13
N PHE A 285 54.72 21.98 9.57
CA PHE A 285 53.46 21.22 9.54
C PHE A 285 53.07 20.78 8.12
N LYS A 286 53.36 21.58 7.08
CA LYS A 286 53.11 21.19 5.69
C LYS A 286 54.09 20.12 5.21
N GLU A 287 55.37 20.25 5.54
CA GLU A 287 56.37 19.21 5.26
C GLU A 287 56.00 17.87 5.94
N PHE A 288 55.46 17.92 7.17
CA PHE A 288 54.99 16.72 7.88
C PHE A 288 53.79 16.04 7.21
N LEU A 289 52.90 16.82 6.57
CA LEU A 289 51.78 16.27 5.81
C LEU A 289 52.24 15.60 4.51
N GLU A 290 53.33 16.07 3.90
CA GLU A 290 53.91 15.49 2.66
C GLU A 290 54.75 14.23 2.96
N GLU A 291 55.52 14.24 4.06
CA GLU A 291 56.42 13.14 4.44
C GLU A 291 55.76 12.07 5.34
N GLY A 292 54.61 12.37 5.94
CA GLY A 292 53.81 11.42 6.73
C GLY A 292 54.44 10.97 8.06
N ALA A 293 55.53 11.59 8.51
CA ALA A 293 56.25 11.22 9.72
C ALA A 293 56.64 12.46 10.55
N ILE A 294 56.70 12.30 11.88
CA ILE A 294 57.06 13.37 12.82
C ILE A 294 58.28 12.95 13.64
N LEU A 295 59.32 13.79 13.61
CA LEU A 295 60.47 13.70 14.50
C LEU A 295 60.37 14.83 15.53
N VAL A 296 60.10 14.51 16.80
CA VAL A 296 60.11 15.52 17.87
C VAL A 296 61.38 15.40 18.70
N PRO A 297 62.27 16.40 18.65
CA PRO A 297 63.50 16.39 19.43
C PRO A 297 63.20 16.65 20.93
N PRO A 298 63.89 15.97 21.86
CA PRO A 298 63.71 16.17 23.30
C PRO A 298 64.00 17.62 23.72
N ASN A 299 63.19 18.18 24.62
CA ASN A 299 63.54 19.41 25.31
C ASN A 299 64.69 19.12 26.29
N ASP A 300 65.69 20.00 26.35
CA ASP A 300 66.90 19.88 27.17
C ASP A 300 66.66 19.75 28.70
N ASN A 301 65.40 19.83 29.16
CA ASN A 301 65.00 19.77 30.58
C ASN A 301 64.24 18.49 30.98
N GLY A 302 64.38 17.38 30.25
CA GLY A 302 63.93 16.06 30.72
C GLY A 302 62.41 15.87 30.85
N GLY A 303 61.60 16.68 30.16
CA GLY A 303 60.17 16.46 30.05
C GLY A 303 59.86 15.34 29.05
N ASN A 304 58.93 14.43 29.39
CA ASN A 304 58.42 13.44 28.44
C ASN A 304 57.74 14.17 27.27
N ILE A 305 58.25 13.96 26.06
CA ILE A 305 57.62 14.41 24.82
C ILE A 305 56.69 13.31 24.35
N ASP A 306 55.43 13.68 24.16
CA ASP A 306 54.37 12.79 23.70
C ASP A 306 53.69 13.42 22.49
N VAL A 307 53.71 12.68 21.38
CA VAL A 307 53.00 13.02 20.14
C VAL A 307 52.01 11.92 19.92
N ASP A 308 50.74 12.29 20.05
CA ASP A 308 49.66 11.34 19.89
C ASP A 308 48.63 11.87 18.91
N LEU A 309 48.02 10.94 18.20
CA LEU A 309 46.91 11.20 17.31
C LEU A 309 45.67 11.33 18.20
N VAL A 310 45.02 12.50 18.23
CA VAL A 310 43.75 12.65 18.95
C VAL A 310 42.66 12.03 18.10
N VAL A 311 42.51 10.73 18.27
CA VAL A 311 41.42 9.97 17.67
C VAL A 311 40.40 9.66 18.76
N LYS A 312 39.26 10.33 18.69
CA LYS A 312 38.05 9.84 19.35
C LYS A 312 37.27 9.06 18.31
N GLU A 313 37.53 7.76 18.25
CA GLU A 313 36.78 6.88 17.34
C GLU A 313 35.37 6.70 17.89
N LEU A 314 34.36 6.90 17.02
CA LEU A 314 33.00 6.50 17.33
C LEU A 314 32.96 4.98 17.44
N ASN A 315 32.48 4.44 18.57
CA ASN A 315 32.35 3.01 18.74
C ASN A 315 31.32 2.44 17.74
N GLN A 316 31.82 1.79 16.70
CA GLN A 316 31.01 1.23 15.61
C GLN A 316 30.06 0.13 16.12
N GLY A 317 30.48 -0.65 17.13
CA GLY A 317 29.68 -1.72 17.72
C GLY A 317 28.45 -1.18 18.45
N GLN A 318 28.64 -0.19 19.34
CA GLN A 318 27.53 0.46 20.05
C GLN A 318 26.57 1.19 19.10
N THR A 319 27.12 1.82 18.05
CA THR A 319 26.32 2.50 17.02
C THR A 319 25.45 1.50 16.25
N GLN A 320 26.00 0.33 15.92
CA GLN A 320 25.22 -0.75 15.28
C GLN A 320 24.11 -1.26 16.21
N THR A 321 24.40 -1.51 17.49
CA THR A 321 23.39 -1.95 18.46
C THR A 321 22.25 -0.94 18.60
N LEU A 322 22.56 0.37 18.63
CA LEU A 322 21.55 1.42 18.66
C LEU A 322 20.67 1.40 17.41
N LYS A 323 21.27 1.28 16.22
CA LYS A 323 20.53 1.20 14.96
C LYS A 323 19.62 -0.02 14.92
N ASP A 324 20.12 -1.17 15.34
CA ASP A 324 19.36 -2.42 15.35
C ASP A 324 18.16 -2.31 16.30
N ASP A 325 18.32 -1.69 17.47
CA ASP A 325 17.22 -1.42 18.42
C ASP A 325 16.15 -0.51 17.80
N LEU A 326 16.56 0.62 17.21
CA LEU A 326 15.65 1.56 16.52
C LEU A 326 14.90 0.86 15.38
N TYR A 327 15.61 0.07 14.57
CA TYR A 327 15.01 -0.64 13.44
C TYR A 327 14.03 -1.73 13.89
N ASN A 328 14.38 -2.51 14.92
CA ASN A 328 13.47 -3.51 15.50
C ASN A 328 12.20 -2.87 16.10
N ALA A 329 12.33 -1.69 16.72
CA ALA A 329 11.19 -0.93 17.20
C ALA A 329 10.28 -0.47 16.03
N ILE A 330 10.87 0.03 14.94
CA ILE A 330 10.13 0.41 13.72
C ILE A 330 9.36 -0.78 13.15
N LEU A 331 10.03 -1.92 12.98
CA LEU A 331 9.41 -3.12 12.44
C LEU A 331 8.22 -3.56 13.30
N THR A 332 8.40 -3.57 14.62
CA THR A 332 7.36 -3.98 15.58
C THR A 332 6.16 -3.04 15.52
N ILE A 333 6.38 -1.72 15.57
CA ILE A 333 5.30 -0.71 15.55
C ILE A 333 4.52 -0.80 14.23
N CYS A 334 5.23 -0.92 13.10
CA CYS A 334 4.64 -0.98 11.78
C CYS A 334 4.02 -2.36 11.46
N GLY A 335 4.28 -3.38 12.27
CA GLY A 335 3.86 -4.76 11.99
C GLY A 335 4.55 -5.33 10.75
N MET A 336 5.85 -5.12 10.64
CA MET A 336 6.70 -5.64 9.57
C MET A 336 7.45 -6.88 10.07
N PRO A 337 7.58 -7.93 9.25
CA PRO A 337 8.37 -9.09 9.63
C PRO A 337 9.86 -8.76 9.66
N ASN A 338 10.60 -9.36 10.59
CA ASN A 338 12.05 -9.25 10.66
C ASN A 338 12.69 -10.33 9.76
N ARG A 339 13.64 -9.92 8.92
CA ARG A 339 14.37 -10.81 8.01
C ARG A 339 15.49 -11.58 8.70
N ASN A 340 15.95 -11.12 9.86
CA ASN A 340 17.04 -11.72 10.63
C ASN A 340 16.51 -12.71 11.67
N GLY A 341 15.67 -13.66 11.23
CA GLY A 341 15.09 -14.68 12.11
C GLY A 341 16.16 -15.39 12.93
N GLY A 342 15.95 -15.50 14.24
CA GLY A 342 16.90 -16.14 15.16
C GLY A 342 17.26 -17.56 14.73
N SER A 343 18.54 -17.92 14.85
CA SER A 343 19.01 -19.29 14.57
C SER A 343 18.70 -20.23 15.72
N SER A 344 17.42 -20.54 15.94
CA SER A 344 16.99 -21.65 16.79
C SER A 344 16.63 -22.83 15.89
N THR A 345 17.42 -23.90 15.94
CA THR A 345 17.27 -25.13 15.14
C THR A 345 16.13 -26.03 15.62
N SER A 346 15.44 -25.65 16.72
CA SER A 346 14.38 -26.44 17.37
C SER A 346 13.00 -25.78 17.38
N ASP A 347 12.83 -24.63 16.73
CA ASP A 347 11.53 -23.94 16.69
C ASP A 347 10.60 -24.61 15.68
N THR A 348 9.38 -24.96 16.12
CA THR A 348 8.32 -25.40 15.20
C THR A 348 7.99 -24.30 14.18
N GLY A 349 7.55 -24.63 12.96
CA GLY A 349 7.26 -23.62 11.92
C GLY A 349 6.28 -22.52 12.35
N ALA A 350 5.35 -22.84 13.27
CA ALA A 350 4.45 -21.84 13.87
C ALA A 350 5.15 -20.88 14.85
N ALA A 351 6.14 -21.36 15.62
CA ALA A 351 6.94 -20.52 16.51
C ALA A 351 7.85 -19.56 15.73
N VAL A 352 8.39 -20.00 14.58
CA VAL A 352 9.17 -19.17 13.67
C VAL A 352 8.31 -18.05 13.05
N LEU A 353 7.09 -18.36 12.59
CA LEU A 353 6.14 -17.35 12.07
C LEU A 353 5.74 -16.29 13.11
N LEU A 354 5.57 -16.70 14.37
CA LEU A 354 5.26 -15.78 15.47
C LEU A 354 6.47 -14.88 15.79
N ARG A 355 7.67 -15.48 15.86
CA ARG A 355 8.93 -14.81 16.18
C ARG A 355 9.35 -13.81 15.11
N ASP A 356 9.19 -14.17 13.85
CA ASP A 356 9.67 -13.37 12.72
C ASP A 356 8.68 -12.24 12.37
N GLY A 357 7.58 -12.08 13.12
CA GLY A 357 6.65 -10.95 13.00
C GLY A 357 5.57 -11.10 11.93
N TRP A 358 5.48 -12.24 11.25
CA TRP A 358 4.46 -12.50 10.22
C TRP A 358 3.03 -12.49 10.78
N SER A 359 2.84 -12.93 12.03
CA SER A 359 1.55 -12.84 12.71
C SER A 359 1.06 -11.40 12.88
N LEU A 360 1.97 -10.46 13.17
CA LEU A 360 1.67 -9.03 13.28
C LEU A 360 1.37 -8.41 11.92
N ALA A 361 2.13 -8.78 10.89
CA ALA A 361 1.89 -8.35 9.52
C ALA A 361 0.50 -8.79 9.04
N GLU A 362 0.13 -10.04 9.31
CA GLU A 362 -1.18 -10.58 8.96
C GLU A 362 -2.33 -9.88 9.71
N ALA A 363 -2.16 -9.60 11.01
CA ALA A 363 -3.14 -8.84 11.78
C ALA A 363 -3.34 -7.42 11.23
N ARG A 364 -2.24 -6.70 10.93
CA ARG A 364 -2.30 -5.36 10.33
C ARG A 364 -2.92 -5.37 8.93
N ALA A 365 -2.63 -6.39 8.13
CA ALA A 365 -3.20 -6.52 6.80
C ALA A 365 -4.72 -6.75 6.84
N LYS A 366 -5.21 -7.54 7.80
CA LYS A 366 -6.66 -7.73 8.03
C LYS A 366 -7.36 -6.43 8.43
N ASP A 367 -6.75 -5.62 9.30
CA ASP A 367 -7.30 -4.32 9.68
C ASP A 367 -7.45 -3.40 8.44
N SER A 368 -6.39 -3.30 7.63
CA SER A 368 -6.41 -2.53 6.38
C SER A 368 -7.42 -3.07 5.37
N GLU A 369 -7.52 -4.40 5.24
CA GLU A 369 -8.50 -5.08 4.40
C GLU A 369 -9.94 -4.70 4.79
N HIS A 370 -10.26 -4.67 6.09
CA HIS A 370 -11.58 -4.24 6.55
C HIS A 370 -11.90 -2.80 6.19
N MET A 371 -10.92 -1.89 6.29
CA MET A 371 -11.09 -0.49 5.90
C MET A 371 -11.29 -0.36 4.38
N PHE A 372 -10.50 -1.08 3.59
CA PHE A 372 -10.62 -1.11 2.13
C PHE A 372 -11.99 -1.66 1.71
N LYS A 373 -12.41 -2.83 2.22
CA LYS A 373 -13.73 -3.43 1.93
C LYS A 373 -14.88 -2.48 2.24
N LYS A 374 -14.76 -1.65 3.28
CA LYS A 374 -15.80 -0.67 3.63
C LYS A 374 -15.93 0.43 2.58
N ALA A 375 -14.81 0.94 2.06
CA ALA A 375 -14.79 1.96 1.01
C ALA A 375 -15.24 1.36 -0.33
N GLU A 376 -14.73 0.18 -0.68
CA GLU A 376 -15.08 -0.52 -1.91
C GLU A 376 -16.58 -0.83 -1.99
N LYS A 377 -17.20 -1.26 -0.89
CA LYS A 377 -18.65 -1.49 -0.84
C LYS A 377 -19.48 -0.24 -1.15
N LYS A 378 -18.93 0.96 -0.96
CA LYS A 378 -19.60 2.21 -1.36
C LYS A 378 -19.43 2.45 -2.85
N MET A 379 -18.21 2.27 -3.37
CA MET A 379 -17.91 2.37 -4.79
C MET A 379 -18.73 1.39 -5.62
N LEU A 380 -18.78 0.11 -5.21
CA LEU A 380 -19.59 -0.93 -5.85
C LEU A 380 -21.08 -0.60 -5.92
N LYS A 381 -21.63 0.19 -5.00
CA LYS A 381 -23.04 0.59 -5.10
C LYS A 381 -23.29 1.47 -6.33
N LEU A 382 -22.35 2.35 -6.65
CA LEU A 382 -22.42 3.20 -7.83
C LEU A 382 -22.12 2.39 -9.09
N VAL A 383 -21.06 1.58 -9.11
CA VAL A 383 -20.75 0.72 -10.26
C VAL A 383 -21.92 -0.20 -10.60
N LEU A 384 -22.45 -0.95 -9.62
CA LEU A 384 -23.59 -1.84 -9.85
C LEU A 384 -24.86 -1.08 -10.26
N ARG A 385 -24.96 0.21 -9.94
CA ARG A 385 -26.06 1.05 -10.44
C ARG A 385 -25.83 1.39 -11.91
N ILE A 386 -24.65 1.88 -12.26
CA ILE A 386 -24.29 2.18 -13.66
C ILE A 386 -24.47 0.94 -14.53
N CYS A 387 -23.98 -0.23 -14.08
CA CYS A 387 -24.20 -1.49 -14.79
C CYS A 387 -25.70 -1.82 -14.96
N ARG A 388 -26.57 -1.58 -13.97
CA ARG A 388 -28.02 -1.83 -14.14
C ARG A 388 -28.68 -0.86 -15.11
N ASP A 389 -28.18 0.36 -15.20
CA ASP A 389 -28.77 1.41 -16.03
C ASP A 389 -28.27 1.32 -17.49
N LEU A 390 -27.02 0.88 -17.69
CA LEU A 390 -26.34 0.89 -19.00
C LEU A 390 -26.02 -0.51 -19.57
N SER A 391 -25.95 -1.56 -18.74
CA SER A 391 -25.67 -2.94 -19.20
C SER A 391 -26.92 -3.83 -19.09
N GLU A 392 -27.20 -4.62 -20.12
CA GLU A 392 -28.42 -5.45 -20.17
C GLU A 392 -28.34 -6.71 -19.28
N ASN A 393 -27.15 -7.11 -18.83
CA ASN A 393 -26.90 -8.48 -18.33
C ASN A 393 -26.44 -8.59 -16.85
N ILE A 394 -26.25 -7.50 -16.10
CA ILE A 394 -25.78 -7.56 -14.71
C ILE A 394 -26.84 -7.07 -13.72
N ASN A 395 -27.48 -8.02 -13.03
CA ASN A 395 -28.40 -7.75 -11.92
C ASN A 395 -27.84 -8.24 -10.57
N LEU A 396 -26.63 -7.83 -10.24
CA LEU A 396 -26.00 -8.12 -8.95
C LEU A 396 -26.42 -7.11 -7.88
N ARG A 397 -26.56 -7.58 -6.64
CA ARG A 397 -26.66 -6.73 -5.45
C ARG A 397 -25.41 -6.90 -4.59
N LEU A 398 -25.11 -5.88 -3.79
CA LEU A 398 -23.97 -5.90 -2.87
C LEU A 398 -23.97 -7.09 -1.89
N LYS A 399 -25.14 -7.67 -1.59
CA LYS A 399 -25.26 -8.84 -0.70
C LYS A 399 -24.71 -10.12 -1.34
N ASP A 400 -24.65 -10.17 -2.67
CA ASP A 400 -24.29 -11.34 -3.46
C ASP A 400 -22.76 -11.41 -3.70
N ILE A 401 -22.06 -10.30 -3.45
CA ILE A 401 -20.63 -10.12 -3.68
C ILE A 401 -19.86 -10.19 -2.36
N ASP A 402 -18.79 -10.99 -2.32
CA ASP A 402 -17.71 -10.84 -1.37
C ASP A 402 -16.42 -10.42 -2.06
N MET A 403 -15.46 -9.92 -1.27
CA MET A 403 -14.16 -9.49 -1.76
C MET A 403 -13.08 -10.42 -1.20
N LYS A 404 -12.31 -11.03 -2.08
CA LYS A 404 -11.21 -11.92 -1.73
C LYS A 404 -9.88 -11.22 -1.94
N PHE A 405 -9.14 -11.10 -0.84
CA PHE A 405 -7.75 -10.63 -0.84
C PHE A 405 -6.85 -11.86 -0.86
N THR A 406 -6.13 -12.05 -1.96
CA THR A 406 -5.21 -13.18 -2.09
C THR A 406 -3.84 -12.75 -1.61
N ARG A 407 -3.41 -13.25 -0.46
CA ARG A 407 -2.04 -13.04 0.02
C ARG A 407 -1.18 -14.19 -0.47
N ARG A 408 -0.10 -13.87 -1.19
CA ARG A 408 1.00 -14.83 -1.38
C ARG A 408 1.69 -15.04 -0.04
N ASN A 409 1.16 -15.95 0.75
CA ASN A 409 2.02 -16.64 1.68
C ASN A 409 3.02 -17.42 0.81
N TYR A 410 4.31 -17.08 0.91
CA TYR A 410 5.43 -17.93 0.48
C TYR A 410 5.49 -19.26 1.29
N GLU A 411 4.34 -19.71 1.78
CA GLU A 411 4.12 -21.00 2.41
C GLU A 411 4.30 -22.08 1.35
N ALA A 412 4.98 -23.15 1.76
CA ALA A 412 5.21 -24.32 0.95
C ALA A 412 3.90 -24.74 0.24
N ILE A 413 3.87 -24.65 -1.09
CA ILE A 413 2.78 -25.14 -1.95
C ILE A 413 2.36 -26.55 -1.53
N GLN A 414 3.32 -27.35 -1.06
CA GLN A 414 3.11 -28.66 -0.47
C GLN A 414 2.12 -28.65 0.72
N SER A 415 2.22 -27.70 1.64
CA SER A 415 1.29 -27.57 2.77
C SER A 415 -0.13 -27.25 2.29
N LYS A 416 -0.28 -26.30 1.36
CA LYS A 416 -1.58 -25.93 0.78
C LYS A 416 -2.23 -27.08 0.00
N SER A 417 -1.42 -27.80 -0.77
CA SER A 417 -1.84 -29.03 -1.47
C SER A 417 -2.30 -30.10 -0.47
N GLN A 418 -1.56 -30.30 0.62
CA GLN A 418 -1.95 -31.24 1.67
C GLN A 418 -3.28 -30.84 2.34
N VAL A 419 -3.49 -29.54 2.60
CA VAL A 419 -4.77 -29.02 3.12
C VAL A 419 -5.91 -29.32 2.16
N LEU A 420 -5.73 -29.04 0.86
CA LEU A 420 -6.75 -29.34 -0.16
C LEU A 420 -7.09 -30.83 -0.18
N VAL A 421 -6.09 -31.70 -0.22
CA VAL A 421 -6.27 -33.16 -0.20
C VAL A 421 -7.01 -33.60 1.07
N SER A 422 -6.59 -33.11 2.24
CA SER A 422 -7.22 -33.46 3.52
C SER A 422 -8.67 -32.95 3.63
N MET A 423 -8.98 -31.78 3.07
CA MET A 423 -10.35 -31.26 3.04
C MET A 423 -11.24 -32.05 2.07
N LEU A 424 -10.74 -32.38 0.87
CA LEU A 424 -11.48 -33.16 -0.12
C LEU A 424 -11.72 -34.61 0.31
N GLN A 425 -10.83 -35.18 1.13
CA GLN A 425 -11.02 -36.52 1.71
C GLN A 425 -12.14 -36.58 2.76
N GLN A 426 -12.59 -35.44 3.29
CA GLN A 426 -13.65 -35.39 4.29
C GLN A 426 -15.03 -35.27 3.60
N PRO A 427 -15.90 -36.30 3.65
CA PRO A 427 -17.21 -36.28 2.99
C PRO A 427 -18.17 -35.19 3.49
N LYS A 428 -17.86 -34.56 4.62
CA LYS A 428 -18.67 -33.47 5.21
C LYS A 428 -18.33 -32.08 4.67
N ILE A 429 -17.25 -31.94 3.91
CA ILE A 429 -16.81 -30.64 3.38
C ILE A 429 -17.18 -30.59 1.90
N HIS A 430 -17.95 -29.57 1.52
CA HIS A 430 -18.27 -29.35 0.11
C HIS A 430 -16.97 -29.03 -0.67
N PRO A 431 -16.72 -29.65 -1.85
CA PRO A 431 -15.49 -29.43 -2.60
C PRO A 431 -15.17 -27.96 -2.87
N LEU A 432 -16.17 -27.16 -3.22
CA LEU A 432 -15.99 -25.70 -3.40
C LEU A 432 -15.37 -25.02 -2.17
N LEU A 433 -15.75 -25.41 -0.95
CA LEU A 433 -15.15 -24.86 0.28
C LEU A 433 -13.68 -25.27 0.42
N ALA A 434 -13.32 -26.48 -0.01
CA ALA A 434 -11.93 -26.93 -0.02
C ALA A 434 -11.07 -26.09 -0.98
N PHE A 435 -11.57 -25.82 -2.19
CA PHE A 435 -10.90 -24.94 -3.16
C PHE A 435 -10.80 -23.49 -2.64
N SER A 436 -11.85 -22.99 -1.98
CA SER A 436 -11.87 -21.62 -1.43
C SER A 436 -10.90 -21.41 -0.27
N HIS A 437 -10.71 -22.42 0.59
CA HIS A 437 -9.94 -22.31 1.82
C HIS A 437 -8.50 -22.84 1.75
N CYS A 438 -8.15 -23.66 0.74
CA CYS A 438 -6.78 -24.18 0.62
C CYS A 438 -5.73 -23.12 0.23
N GLY A 439 -6.18 -22.00 -0.37
CA GLY A 439 -5.31 -20.89 -0.77
C GLY A 439 -4.30 -21.23 -1.89
N LEU A 440 -4.55 -22.31 -2.64
CA LEU A 440 -3.70 -22.77 -3.75
C LEU A 440 -3.99 -22.02 -5.06
N PHE A 441 -5.26 -21.67 -5.29
CA PHE A 441 -5.74 -21.03 -6.52
C PHE A 441 -6.10 -19.57 -6.26
N THR A 442 -5.77 -18.71 -7.22
CA THR A 442 -6.16 -17.28 -7.21
C THR A 442 -7.67 -17.15 -7.24
N ASP A 443 -8.31 -17.75 -8.25
CA ASP A 443 -9.76 -17.89 -8.39
C ASP A 443 -10.22 -19.33 -8.07
N PRO A 444 -10.79 -19.58 -6.87
CA PRO A 444 -11.29 -20.90 -6.49
C PRO A 444 -12.51 -21.36 -7.27
N GLU A 445 -13.38 -20.45 -7.70
CA GLU A 445 -14.64 -20.80 -8.37
C GLU A 445 -14.35 -21.28 -9.79
N SER A 446 -13.52 -20.55 -10.53
CA SER A 446 -13.06 -20.99 -11.84
C SER A 446 -12.24 -22.27 -11.74
N ALA A 447 -11.34 -22.38 -10.76
CA ALA A 447 -10.55 -23.60 -10.55
C ALA A 447 -11.45 -24.81 -10.23
N TYR A 448 -12.48 -24.63 -9.40
CA TYR A 448 -13.46 -25.68 -9.11
C TYR A 448 -14.26 -26.06 -10.37
N THR A 449 -14.76 -25.08 -11.12
CA THR A 449 -15.56 -25.30 -12.32
C THR A 449 -14.77 -26.04 -13.40
N LEU A 450 -13.51 -25.63 -13.63
CA LEU A 450 -12.59 -26.31 -14.54
C LEU A 450 -12.29 -27.75 -14.09
N SER A 451 -12.08 -27.94 -12.77
CA SER A 451 -11.81 -29.25 -12.19
C SER A 451 -13.02 -30.19 -12.30
N MET A 452 -14.23 -29.67 -12.12
CA MET A 452 -15.48 -30.43 -12.29
C MET A 452 -15.70 -30.86 -13.74
N LYS A 453 -15.54 -29.93 -14.71
CA LYS A 453 -15.61 -30.28 -16.14
C LYS A 453 -14.62 -31.38 -16.52
N TYR A 454 -13.38 -31.26 -16.06
CA TYR A 454 -12.37 -32.29 -16.29
C TYR A 454 -12.75 -33.64 -15.63
N TYR A 455 -13.28 -33.61 -14.41
CA TYR A 455 -13.73 -34.81 -13.71
C TYR A 455 -14.88 -35.53 -14.44
N GLU A 456 -15.85 -34.78 -14.95
CA GLU A 456 -16.96 -35.30 -15.76
C GLU A 456 -16.44 -35.95 -17.06
N GLU A 457 -15.53 -35.29 -17.78
CA GLU A 457 -14.89 -35.87 -18.98
C GLU A 457 -14.14 -37.18 -18.68
N GLN A 458 -13.48 -37.30 -17.52
CA GLN A 458 -12.80 -38.54 -17.13
C GLN A 458 -13.79 -39.65 -16.76
N GLN A 459 -14.89 -39.31 -16.07
CA GLN A 459 -15.98 -40.23 -15.76
C GLN A 459 -16.62 -40.79 -17.03
N GLU A 460 -16.89 -39.93 -18.02
CA GLU A 460 -17.43 -40.36 -19.31
C GLU A 460 -16.46 -41.28 -20.07
N LYS A 461 -15.17 -40.97 -20.09
CA LYS A 461 -14.14 -41.84 -20.69
C LYS A 461 -14.07 -43.20 -20.01
N LEU A 462 -14.14 -43.24 -18.69
CA LEU A 462 -14.15 -44.49 -17.91
C LEU A 462 -15.42 -45.30 -18.18
N ALA A 463 -16.58 -44.66 -18.24
CA ALA A 463 -17.85 -45.32 -18.56
C ALA A 463 -17.83 -45.92 -19.98
N GLN A 464 -17.33 -45.18 -20.97
CA GLN A 464 -17.16 -45.69 -22.34
C GLN A 464 -16.20 -46.89 -22.41
N GLN A 465 -15.10 -46.86 -21.66
CA GLN A 465 -14.16 -47.98 -21.57
C GLN A 465 -14.77 -49.21 -20.88
N GLN A 466 -15.55 -49.02 -19.80
CA GLN A 466 -16.25 -50.11 -19.12
C GLN A 466 -17.33 -50.75 -20.01
N THR A 467 -18.05 -49.93 -20.79
CA THR A 467 -19.07 -50.42 -21.72
C THR A 467 -18.43 -51.16 -22.90
N ALA A 468 -17.29 -50.69 -23.42
CA ALA A 468 -16.50 -51.40 -24.43
C ALA A 468 -15.92 -52.72 -23.90
N THR A 469 -15.52 -52.77 -22.62
CA THR A 469 -15.01 -53.99 -21.98
C THR A 469 -16.13 -55.00 -21.71
N GLN A 470 -17.33 -54.56 -21.29
CA GLN A 470 -18.49 -55.43 -21.14
C GLN A 470 -18.99 -56.00 -22.47
N ASN A 471 -19.01 -55.20 -23.55
CA ASN A 471 -19.36 -55.70 -24.88
C ASN A 471 -18.36 -56.75 -25.39
N ASN A 472 -17.06 -56.58 -25.13
CA ASN A 472 -16.06 -57.60 -25.45
C ASN A 472 -16.19 -58.89 -24.60
N PHE A 473 -16.70 -58.80 -23.37
CA PHE A 473 -16.96 -59.99 -22.54
C PHE A 473 -18.22 -60.75 -22.99
N ILE A 474 -19.25 -60.07 -23.47
CA ILE A 474 -20.46 -60.71 -24.03
C ILE A 474 -20.13 -61.50 -25.31
N ASP A 475 -19.18 -61.03 -26.13
CA ASP A 475 -18.70 -61.76 -27.31
C ASP A 475 -17.78 -62.96 -26.99
N LEU A 476 -17.26 -63.05 -25.75
CA LEU A 476 -16.37 -64.14 -25.30
C LEU A 476 -17.08 -65.22 -24.45
N GLU A 477 -18.23 -64.92 -23.85
CA GLU A 477 -19.04 -65.87 -23.06
C GLU A 477 -20.02 -66.71 -23.89
N ASN A 478 -19.99 -66.61 -25.22
CA ASN A 478 -20.74 -67.50 -26.11
C ASN A 478 -19.85 -68.51 -26.90
N PRO A 479 -19.14 -69.45 -26.24
CA PRO A 479 -18.64 -70.63 -26.91
C PRO A 479 -19.59 -71.83 -26.70
N ASN A 480 -20.21 -72.24 -27.81
CA ASN A 480 -20.94 -73.50 -28.10
C ASN A 480 -22.47 -73.43 -28.11
N ASP A 481 -23.07 -73.49 -29.31
CA ASP A 481 -23.67 -74.76 -29.74
C ASP A 481 -23.73 -74.86 -31.27
N SER A 482 -23.64 -76.09 -31.73
CA SER A 482 -23.36 -76.54 -33.09
C SER A 482 -24.60 -76.69 -34.00
N THR A 483 -24.32 -76.77 -35.30
CA THR A 483 -24.97 -77.64 -36.32
C THR A 483 -26.39 -77.36 -36.82
N GLU A 484 -26.49 -77.49 -38.16
CA GLU A 484 -27.63 -78.00 -38.97
C GLU A 484 -28.86 -77.08 -39.17
N ASP A 485 -28.91 -76.38 -40.31
CA ASP A 485 -29.69 -76.80 -41.51
C ASP A 485 -29.84 -75.64 -42.52
N GLU A 486 -29.08 -75.69 -43.61
CA GLU A 486 -29.50 -75.70 -45.05
C GLU A 486 -28.30 -75.57 -45.98
#